data_AF-A0A7R9VZT1-F1
#
_entry.id   AF-A0A7R9VZT1-F1
#
_cell.length_a   1.000
_cell.length_b   1.000
_cell.length_c   1.000
_cell.angle_alpha   90.00
_cell.angle_beta   90.00
_cell.angle_gamma   90.00
#
_symmetry.space_group_name_H-M   'P 1'
#
loop_
_entity.id
_entity.type
_entity.pdbx_description
1 polymer ?
#
loop_
_entity_poly.entity_id
_entity_poly.type
_entity_poly.pdbx_seq_one_letter_code
_entity_poly.pdbx_strand_id
1 'polypeptide(L)'
;MERSLAQAYRNRPAETSESSALYGMDPMHLAQLALNDAAKAVDGMPQWTKAYSRKGLALFLLERYSEAEEAYLAGLGVDPTCKALQEGLAQVAKVLDAAKSTVKRQRSVNRNLDELECTLCLRLLYEPVTTPCGHTFCRGCYARSTDAGNKCPLCRTVLHCGRALPITVTLASLISRAFPAEYQERKEEEDASAASRPVGTAGRTSSSQDTAAINGVVTMPVFVMNSVLPFECMALNIFEPRYRLMIRRAMEGNRRFGMAQMGRNRQLESVFTEVEITECSPLPDGRYHIEVIGRRRMRLRSTSDLDGYRIAQAEPLSDELEADDVTPPLSLLGVEVGAGVDTLITRLRTVGGTNPGVREVLQCMGPRPVPGAAEADGADARERTQTYLERLSFWTAALLVQVSRAAVRFELLQSTSTRSRLLWCKEQLGRLDNTERCCIM
;
A
#
# COMPACT_ATOMS: atom_id res chain seq x y z
N MET A 1 29.53 -41.85 6.63
CA MET A 1 29.66 -40.81 7.67
C MET A 1 28.43 -39.93 7.59
N GLU A 2 27.39 -40.24 8.38
CA GLU A 2 26.07 -39.60 8.28
C GLU A 2 26.16 -38.13 8.67
N ARG A 3 25.89 -37.23 7.71
CA ARG A 3 25.72 -35.79 8.00
C ARG A 3 24.39 -35.63 8.75
N SER A 4 24.40 -34.94 9.88
CA SER A 4 23.15 -34.64 10.60
C SER A 4 22.21 -33.83 9.71
N LEU A 5 20.89 -34.03 9.83
CA LEU A 5 19.87 -33.27 9.08
C LEU A 5 20.10 -31.75 9.18
N ALA A 6 20.51 -31.26 10.35
CA ALA A 6 20.85 -29.87 10.59
C ALA A 6 22.01 -29.35 9.69
N GLN A 7 23.04 -30.16 9.45
CA GLN A 7 24.13 -29.81 8.53
C GLN A 7 23.72 -29.85 7.06
N ALA A 8 22.74 -30.69 6.71
CA ALA A 8 22.18 -30.72 5.36
C ALA A 8 21.35 -29.44 5.06
N TYR A 9 20.59 -28.94 6.04
CA TYR A 9 19.83 -27.70 5.89
C TYR A 9 20.69 -26.44 5.87
N ARG A 10 21.77 -26.40 6.66
CA ARG A 10 22.69 -25.23 6.72
C ARG A 10 23.26 -24.83 5.36
N ASN A 11 23.47 -25.79 4.46
CA ASN A 11 24.11 -25.56 3.16
C ASN A 11 23.09 -25.48 2.00
N ARG A 12 21.78 -25.43 2.31
CA ARG A 12 20.73 -25.39 1.28
C ARG A 12 20.45 -23.94 0.84
N PRO A 13 20.49 -23.61 -0.46
CA PRO A 13 20.11 -22.29 -0.97
C PRO A 13 18.61 -22.02 -0.77
N ALA A 14 18.24 -20.80 -0.39
CA ALA A 14 16.85 -20.40 -0.09
C ALA A 14 15.87 -20.72 -1.24
N GLU A 15 16.31 -20.50 -2.50
CA GLU A 15 15.56 -20.74 -3.73
C GLU A 15 15.14 -22.22 -3.92
N THR A 16 15.89 -23.15 -3.34
CA THR A 16 15.60 -24.58 -3.45
C THR A 16 14.52 -25.05 -2.48
N SER A 17 14.20 -24.28 -1.43
CA SER A 17 13.08 -24.58 -0.52
C SER A 17 11.71 -24.31 -1.14
N GLU A 18 11.64 -23.37 -2.09
CA GLU A 18 10.38 -22.98 -2.75
C GLU A 18 9.99 -23.95 -3.89
N SER A 19 10.97 -24.57 -4.55
CA SER A 19 10.76 -25.35 -5.78
C SER A 19 10.67 -26.87 -5.59
N SER A 20 11.17 -27.41 -4.49
CA SER A 20 11.07 -28.84 -4.17
C SER A 20 10.95 -29.02 -2.65
N ALA A 21 9.71 -29.13 -2.17
CA ALA A 21 9.49 -29.66 -0.83
C ALA A 21 10.00 -31.10 -0.80
N LEU A 22 11.13 -31.35 -0.12
CA LEU A 22 11.45 -32.70 0.32
C LEU A 22 10.23 -33.17 1.11
N TYR A 23 9.66 -34.33 0.78
CA TYR A 23 8.61 -34.96 1.59
C TYR A 23 9.01 -34.87 3.07
N GLY A 24 8.40 -33.94 3.82
CA GLY A 24 8.90 -33.56 5.14
C GLY A 24 8.54 -32.13 5.55
N MET A 25 8.62 -31.91 6.86
CA MET A 25 8.32 -30.64 7.53
C MET A 25 9.32 -29.54 7.13
N ASP A 26 8.87 -28.28 7.17
CA ASP A 26 9.68 -27.08 6.90
C ASP A 26 10.95 -27.02 7.80
N PRO A 27 12.12 -26.58 7.27
CA PRO A 27 13.36 -26.44 8.04
C PRO A 27 13.23 -25.75 9.40
N MET A 28 12.42 -24.69 9.52
CA MET A 28 12.21 -24.01 10.80
C MET A 28 11.40 -24.88 11.76
N HIS A 29 10.37 -25.56 11.25
CA HIS A 29 9.60 -26.53 12.01
C HIS A 29 10.47 -27.70 12.51
N LEU A 30 11.38 -28.21 11.68
CA LEU A 30 12.33 -29.25 12.07
C LEU A 30 13.35 -28.77 13.09
N ALA A 31 13.85 -27.54 12.96
CA ALA A 31 14.74 -26.95 13.96
C ALA A 31 14.02 -26.77 15.31
N GLN A 32 12.73 -26.40 15.29
CA GLN A 32 11.91 -26.30 16.50
C GLN A 32 11.64 -27.65 17.16
N LEU A 33 11.38 -28.70 16.38
CA LEU A 33 11.27 -30.07 16.91
C LEU A 33 12.60 -30.57 17.49
N ALA A 34 13.71 -30.33 16.77
CA ALA A 34 15.05 -30.67 17.24
C ALA A 34 15.41 -29.94 18.54
N LEU A 35 14.96 -28.68 18.70
CA LEU A 35 15.11 -27.93 19.94
C LEU A 35 14.35 -28.60 21.10
N ASN A 36 13.10 -29.00 20.87
CA ASN A 36 12.28 -29.66 21.89
C ASN A 36 12.90 -31.00 22.34
N ASP A 37 13.40 -31.80 21.40
CA ASP A 37 14.06 -33.07 21.69
C ASP A 37 15.39 -32.86 22.43
N ALA A 38 16.19 -31.89 21.98
CA ALA A 38 17.46 -31.56 22.63
C ALA A 38 17.26 -30.98 24.04
N ALA A 39 16.21 -30.19 24.28
CA ALA A 39 15.87 -29.67 25.60
C ALA A 39 15.50 -30.82 26.56
N LYS A 40 14.61 -31.72 26.15
CA LYS A 40 14.25 -32.92 26.95
C LYS A 40 15.46 -33.80 27.23
N ALA A 41 16.36 -33.94 26.25
CA ALA A 41 17.59 -34.70 26.41
C ALA A 41 18.55 -34.09 27.44
N VAL A 42 18.65 -32.76 27.48
CA VAL A 42 19.41 -32.03 28.51
C VAL A 42 18.78 -32.24 29.88
N ASP A 43 17.46 -32.14 30.00
CA ASP A 43 16.74 -32.31 31.27
C ASP A 43 16.87 -33.74 31.82
N GLY A 44 16.77 -34.75 30.95
CA GLY A 44 16.88 -36.15 31.33
C GLY A 44 18.32 -36.62 31.57
N MET A 45 19.29 -36.05 30.87
CA MET A 45 20.71 -36.43 30.96
C MET A 45 21.62 -35.19 30.98
N PRO A 46 21.76 -34.51 32.13
CA PRO A 46 22.51 -33.25 32.23
C PRO A 46 24.00 -33.36 31.90
N GLN A 47 24.56 -34.57 31.96
CA GLN A 47 25.98 -34.85 31.64
C GLN A 47 26.21 -35.14 30.14
N TRP A 48 25.16 -35.16 29.31
CA TRP A 48 25.26 -35.52 27.90
C TRP A 48 25.62 -34.32 27.01
N THR A 49 26.92 -34.10 26.81
CA THR A 49 27.48 -32.93 26.09
C THR A 49 26.94 -32.75 24.67
N LYS A 50 26.65 -33.85 23.96
CA LYS A 50 26.05 -33.80 22.60
C LYS A 50 24.64 -33.21 22.60
N ALA A 51 23.89 -33.30 23.70
CA ALA A 51 22.55 -32.71 23.81
C ALA A 51 22.64 -31.18 23.77
N TYR A 52 23.58 -30.60 24.51
CA TYR A 52 23.86 -29.17 24.50
C TYR A 52 24.34 -28.69 23.12
N SER A 53 25.19 -29.47 22.43
CA SER A 53 25.61 -29.12 21.07
C SER A 53 24.44 -29.06 20.09
N ARG A 54 23.50 -30.01 20.19
CA ARG A 54 22.29 -30.05 19.36
C ARG A 54 21.32 -28.94 19.72
N LYS A 55 21.14 -28.64 21.01
CA LYS A 55 20.31 -27.53 21.51
C LYS A 55 20.82 -26.19 20.98
N GLY A 56 22.12 -25.92 21.13
CA GLY A 56 22.75 -24.71 20.59
C GLY A 56 22.64 -24.60 19.07
N LEU A 57 22.79 -25.71 18.35
CA LEU A 57 22.67 -25.72 16.89
C LEU A 57 21.23 -25.46 16.42
N ALA A 58 20.23 -26.04 17.09
CA ALA A 58 18.82 -25.80 16.80
C ALA A 58 18.46 -24.33 17.04
N LEU A 59 18.88 -23.75 18.18
CA LEU A 59 18.69 -22.33 18.49
C LEU A 59 19.38 -21.41 17.48
N PHE A 60 20.58 -21.79 17.02
CA PHE A 60 21.30 -21.06 15.97
C PHE A 60 20.54 -21.06 14.63
N LEU A 61 19.96 -22.20 14.23
CA LEU A 61 19.14 -22.29 13.00
C LEU A 61 17.82 -21.52 13.12
N LEU A 62 17.29 -21.37 14.34
CA LEU A 62 16.12 -20.53 14.63
C LEU A 62 16.45 -19.05 14.81
N GLU A 63 17.70 -18.64 14.55
CA GLU A 63 18.22 -17.27 14.74
C GLU A 63 18.12 -16.73 16.18
N ARG A 64 17.97 -17.62 17.16
CA ARG A 64 17.93 -17.30 18.61
C ARG A 64 19.34 -17.34 19.19
N TYR A 65 20.19 -16.44 18.71
CA TYR A 65 21.65 -16.48 18.94
C TYR A 65 22.07 -16.34 20.41
N SER A 66 21.35 -15.52 21.21
CA SER A 66 21.64 -15.37 22.64
C SER A 66 21.41 -16.67 23.40
N GLU A 67 20.29 -17.33 23.14
CA GLU A 67 19.96 -18.62 23.76
C GLU A 67 20.89 -19.74 23.26
N ALA A 68 21.33 -19.66 21.99
CA ALA A 68 22.33 -20.58 21.45
C ALA A 68 23.66 -20.44 22.19
N GLU A 69 24.11 -19.21 22.46
CA GLU A 69 25.32 -18.92 23.25
C GLU A 69 25.25 -19.56 24.64
N GLU A 70 24.15 -19.32 25.36
CA GLU A 70 23.89 -19.89 26.69
C GLU A 70 23.91 -21.42 26.67
N ALA A 71 23.27 -22.04 25.66
CA ALA A 71 23.24 -23.49 25.53
C ALA A 71 24.64 -24.09 25.27
N TYR A 72 25.47 -23.42 24.47
CA TYR A 72 26.86 -23.85 24.23
C TYR A 72 27.73 -23.68 25.47
N LEU A 73 27.62 -22.56 26.19
CA LEU A 73 28.35 -22.31 27.43
C LEU A 73 27.97 -23.30 28.54
N ALA A 74 26.68 -23.61 28.68
CA ALA A 74 26.20 -24.63 29.62
C ALA A 74 26.81 -26.01 29.32
N GLY A 75 26.91 -26.38 28.04
CA GLY A 75 27.57 -27.62 27.61
C GLY A 75 29.07 -27.64 27.89
N LEU A 76 29.76 -26.49 27.72
CA LEU A 76 31.18 -26.36 28.02
C LEU A 76 31.46 -26.42 29.54
N GLY A 77 30.48 -26.07 30.36
CA GLY A 77 30.53 -26.31 31.81
C GLY A 77 30.56 -27.80 32.18
N VAL A 78 30.04 -28.67 31.30
CA VAL A 78 30.04 -30.14 31.47
C VAL A 78 31.32 -30.76 30.89
N ASP A 79 31.72 -30.36 29.68
CA ASP A 79 32.98 -30.76 29.05
C ASP A 79 33.66 -29.58 28.37
N PRO A 80 34.64 -28.96 29.04
CA PRO A 80 35.39 -27.82 28.49
C PRO A 80 36.18 -28.15 27.22
N THR A 81 36.48 -29.42 26.97
CA THR A 81 37.34 -29.87 25.86
C THR A 81 36.58 -30.23 24.59
N CYS A 82 35.24 -30.16 24.62
CA CYS A 82 34.38 -30.54 23.51
C CYS A 82 34.51 -29.57 22.31
N LYS A 83 35.22 -29.98 21.25
CA LYS A 83 35.43 -29.19 20.04
C LYS A 83 34.13 -28.72 19.38
N ALA A 84 33.10 -29.56 19.34
CA ALA A 84 31.81 -29.21 18.70
C ALA A 84 31.10 -28.03 19.39
N LEU A 85 31.22 -27.93 20.72
CA LEU A 85 30.67 -26.81 21.49
C LEU A 85 31.50 -25.54 21.29
N GLN A 86 32.83 -25.65 21.30
CA GLN A 86 33.74 -24.53 21.04
C GLN A 86 33.54 -23.94 19.64
N GLU A 87 33.40 -24.79 18.62
CA GLU A 87 33.11 -24.37 17.24
C GLU A 87 31.73 -23.72 17.11
N GLY A 88 30.71 -24.27 17.76
CA GLY A 88 29.36 -23.69 17.79
C GLY A 88 29.34 -22.32 18.45
N LEU A 89 30.02 -22.17 19.59
CA LEU A 89 30.16 -20.90 20.30
C LEU A 89 30.91 -19.85 19.46
N ALA A 90 32.00 -20.24 18.79
CA ALA A 90 32.73 -19.35 17.89
C ALA A 90 31.89 -18.90 16.69
N GLN A 91 30.99 -19.75 16.17
CA GLN A 91 30.04 -19.37 15.12
C GLN A 91 29.02 -18.34 15.62
N VAL A 92 28.45 -18.55 16.82
CA VAL A 92 27.54 -17.59 17.46
C VAL A 92 28.23 -16.25 17.71
N ALA A 93 29.44 -16.25 18.26
CA ALA A 93 30.21 -15.04 18.53
C ALA A 93 30.46 -14.22 17.26
N LYS A 94 30.84 -14.86 16.14
CA LYS A 94 31.02 -14.18 14.85
C LYS A 94 29.74 -13.48 14.38
N VAL A 95 28.58 -14.13 14.51
CA VAL A 95 27.29 -13.54 14.12
C VAL A 95 26.90 -12.40 15.07
N LEU A 96 27.09 -12.56 16.38
CA LEU A 96 26.82 -11.51 17.36
C LEU A 96 27.75 -10.31 17.20
N ASP A 97 29.02 -10.50 16.87
CA ASP A 97 29.97 -9.42 16.61
C ASP A 97 29.71 -8.72 15.26
N ALA A 98 29.29 -9.47 14.23
CA ALA A 98 28.79 -8.90 12.99
C ALA A 98 27.51 -8.08 13.20
N ALA A 99 26.58 -8.57 14.04
CA ALA A 99 25.37 -7.84 14.42
C ALA A 99 25.71 -6.57 15.24
N LYS A 100 26.62 -6.66 16.22
CA LYS A 100 27.06 -5.51 17.03
C LYS A 100 27.77 -4.45 16.19
N SER A 101 28.63 -4.84 15.24
CA SER A 101 29.33 -3.90 14.36
C SER A 101 28.40 -3.25 13.32
N THR A 102 27.42 -4.00 12.81
CA THR A 102 26.37 -3.48 11.90
C THR A 102 25.43 -2.52 12.65
N VAL A 103 25.01 -2.86 13.87
CA VAL A 103 24.17 -2.00 14.73
C VAL A 103 24.90 -0.76 15.23
N LYS A 104 26.21 -0.82 15.52
CA LYS A 104 27.00 0.35 15.95
C LYS A 104 27.24 1.34 14.80
N ARG A 105 27.42 0.84 13.56
CA ARG A 105 27.57 1.64 12.34
C ARG A 105 26.22 2.17 11.82
N GLN A 106 25.12 1.44 11.99
CA GLN A 106 23.76 1.92 11.69
C GLN A 106 23.23 2.90 12.75
N ARG A 107 23.53 2.72 14.06
CA ARG A 107 23.03 3.63 15.12
C ARG A 107 23.72 5.00 15.15
N SER A 108 24.97 5.15 14.71
CA SER A 108 25.62 6.46 14.65
C SER A 108 25.23 7.27 13.41
N VAL A 109 24.79 6.61 12.34
CA VAL A 109 24.35 7.27 11.09
C VAL A 109 22.84 7.57 11.13
N ASN A 110 21.98 6.63 11.56
CA ASN A 110 20.53 6.87 11.62
C ASN A 110 20.10 7.88 12.69
N ARG A 111 20.80 7.99 13.83
CA ARG A 111 20.37 8.92 14.91
C ARG A 111 20.45 10.40 14.53
N ASN A 112 21.34 10.77 13.62
CA ASN A 112 21.51 12.18 13.24
C ASN A 112 20.62 12.59 12.05
N LEU A 113 20.08 11.63 11.28
CA LEU A 113 19.19 11.90 10.15
C LEU A 113 17.76 12.21 10.62
N ASP A 114 17.20 11.39 11.51
CA ASP A 114 15.82 11.50 12.01
C ASP A 114 15.53 12.87 12.67
N GLU A 115 16.52 13.46 13.36
CA GLU A 115 16.39 14.77 14.01
C GLU A 115 16.41 15.95 13.02
N LEU A 116 16.87 15.72 11.79
CA LEU A 116 17.00 16.72 10.73
C LEU A 116 15.99 16.46 9.60
N GLU A 117 14.94 15.70 9.88
CA GLU A 117 13.85 15.48 8.95
C GLU A 117 12.83 16.62 8.98
N CYS A 118 12.34 16.98 7.81
CA CYS A 118 11.19 17.84 7.70
C CYS A 118 9.92 17.05 8.05
N THR A 119 9.16 17.50 9.04
CA THR A 119 7.89 16.86 9.45
C THR A 119 6.77 16.92 8.40
N LEU A 120 6.97 17.66 7.30
CA LEU A 120 6.00 17.75 6.20
C LEU A 120 6.27 16.72 5.10
N CYS A 121 7.53 16.56 4.67
CA CYS A 121 7.88 15.60 3.62
C CYS A 121 8.56 14.32 4.15
N LEU A 122 8.90 14.26 5.44
CA LEU A 122 9.57 13.15 6.12
C LEU A 122 10.89 12.76 5.44
N ARG A 123 11.63 13.77 4.96
CA ARG A 123 12.95 13.65 4.35
C ARG A 123 13.89 14.66 4.99
N LEU A 124 15.19 14.50 4.76
CA LEU A 124 16.21 15.45 5.18
C LEU A 124 15.84 16.90 4.80
N LEU A 125 15.97 17.81 5.76
CA LEU A 125 15.72 19.24 5.62
C LEU A 125 16.59 19.83 4.48
N TYR A 126 15.92 20.33 3.44
CA TYR A 126 16.54 21.07 2.34
C TYR A 126 16.08 22.52 2.36
N GLU A 127 17.04 23.45 2.30
CA GLU A 127 16.82 24.87 2.59
C GLU A 127 15.93 25.10 3.83
N PRO A 128 16.35 24.66 5.04
CA PRO A 128 15.50 24.71 6.23
C PRO A 128 15.05 26.14 6.55
N VAL A 129 13.78 26.32 6.89
CA VAL A 129 13.21 27.55 7.44
C VAL A 129 12.65 27.27 8.82
N THR A 130 12.98 28.12 9.79
CA THR A 130 12.50 27.98 11.17
C THR A 130 11.46 29.04 11.47
N THR A 131 10.28 28.58 11.86
CA THR A 131 9.15 29.44 12.25
C THR A 131 9.39 30.12 13.61
N PRO A 132 8.73 31.26 13.91
CA PRO A 132 8.80 31.91 15.23
C PRO A 132 8.45 31.01 16.43
N CYS A 133 7.66 29.96 16.21
CA CYS A 133 7.34 28.98 17.24
C CYS A 133 8.39 27.87 17.43
N GLY A 134 9.53 27.94 16.72
CA GLY A 134 10.66 27.02 16.85
C GLY A 134 10.65 25.80 15.92
N HIS A 135 9.60 25.57 15.15
CA HIS A 135 9.52 24.43 14.23
C HIS A 135 10.21 24.71 12.91
N THR A 136 10.96 23.73 12.40
CA THR A 136 11.76 23.82 11.18
C THR A 136 11.21 22.93 10.08
N PHE A 137 11.17 23.45 8.85
CA PHE A 137 10.66 22.75 7.66
C PHE A 137 11.55 23.05 6.45
N CYS A 138 11.44 22.28 5.36
CA CYS A 138 12.02 22.71 4.08
C CYS A 138 11.34 24.01 3.62
N ARG A 139 12.09 24.95 3.02
CA ARG A 139 11.54 26.20 2.48
C ARG A 139 10.34 25.95 1.56
N GLY A 140 10.49 25.01 0.63
CA GLY A 140 9.41 24.61 -0.28
C GLY A 140 8.19 24.06 0.47
N CYS A 141 8.40 23.19 1.46
CA CYS A 141 7.32 22.60 2.25
C CYS A 141 6.58 23.64 3.10
N TYR A 142 7.29 24.60 3.70
CA TYR A 142 6.67 25.69 4.46
C TYR A 142 5.84 26.61 3.57
N ALA A 143 6.38 27.01 2.40
CA ALA A 143 5.66 27.84 1.45
C ALA A 143 4.33 27.16 1.02
N ARG A 144 4.39 25.89 0.63
CA ARG A 144 3.20 25.09 0.23
C ARG A 144 2.19 24.87 1.35
N SER A 145 2.61 24.87 2.61
CA SER A 145 1.73 24.61 3.75
C SER A 145 1.05 25.86 4.31
N THR A 146 1.56 27.05 3.98
CA THR A 146 1.04 28.34 4.48
C THR A 146 0.20 29.12 3.45
N ASP A 147 -0.07 28.53 2.28
CA ASP A 147 -0.93 29.14 1.24
C ASP A 147 -2.34 29.49 1.75
N ALA A 148 -2.84 28.76 2.76
CA ALA A 148 -4.17 28.91 3.36
C ALA A 148 -4.20 29.70 4.70
N GLY A 149 -3.08 30.23 5.20
CA GLY A 149 -3.09 31.02 6.44
C GLY A 149 -1.75 31.16 7.15
N ASN A 150 -1.72 31.98 8.20
CA ASN A 150 -0.54 32.31 8.98
C ASN A 150 -0.37 31.42 10.22
N LYS A 151 -0.53 30.09 10.11
CA LYS A 151 -0.38 29.16 11.23
C LYS A 151 0.75 28.17 10.98
N CYS A 152 1.44 27.78 12.06
CA CYS A 152 2.47 26.75 11.98
C CYS A 152 1.87 25.40 11.53
N PRO A 153 2.45 24.72 10.53
CA PRO A 153 1.96 23.41 10.08
C PRO A 153 2.02 22.31 11.16
N LEU A 154 2.94 22.43 12.13
CA LEU A 154 3.12 21.42 13.17
C LEU A 154 2.28 21.73 14.42
N CYS A 155 2.51 22.87 15.07
CA CYS A 155 1.84 23.21 16.34
C CYS A 155 0.62 24.12 16.21
N ARG A 156 0.30 24.60 15.00
CA ARG A 156 -0.80 25.56 14.69
C ARG A 156 -0.73 26.93 15.37
N THR A 157 0.36 27.25 16.06
CA THR A 157 0.60 28.60 16.58
C THR A 157 0.46 29.61 15.44
N VAL A 158 -0.30 30.69 15.69
CA VAL A 158 -0.39 31.80 14.74
C VAL A 158 0.99 32.44 14.61
N LEU A 159 1.49 32.49 13.39
CA LEU A 159 2.79 33.03 13.04
C LEU A 159 2.61 34.48 12.60
N HIS A 160 3.20 35.41 13.33
CA HIS A 160 3.27 36.82 12.96
C HIS A 160 4.48 37.08 12.07
N CYS A 161 4.62 36.29 10.99
CA CYS A 161 5.70 36.40 10.03
C CYS A 161 5.16 36.33 8.59
N GLY A 162 5.98 36.78 7.63
CA GLY A 162 5.65 36.68 6.20
C GLY A 162 5.55 35.23 5.71
N ARG A 163 4.94 35.06 4.52
CA ARG A 163 4.81 33.74 3.86
C ARG A 163 6.15 33.15 3.42
N ALA A 164 7.16 34.00 3.24
CA ALA A 164 8.52 33.60 2.94
C ALA A 164 9.41 33.84 4.16
N LEU A 165 9.77 32.76 4.84
CA LEU A 165 10.77 32.81 5.89
C LEU A 165 12.18 32.69 5.28
N PRO A 166 13.18 33.41 5.84
CA PRO A 166 14.56 33.25 5.42
C PRO A 166 15.05 31.84 5.77
N ILE A 167 15.97 31.33 4.96
CA ILE A 167 16.65 30.06 5.24
C ILE A 167 17.44 30.21 6.54
N THR A 168 17.29 29.24 7.43
CA THR A 168 18.10 29.12 8.65
C THR A 168 19.52 28.69 8.25
N VAL A 169 20.36 29.67 7.94
CA VAL A 169 21.70 29.50 7.36
C VAL A 169 22.55 28.52 8.16
N THR A 170 22.53 28.61 9.49
CA THR A 170 23.30 27.73 10.38
C THR A 170 22.88 26.26 10.25
N LEU A 171 21.57 25.97 10.24
CA LEU A 171 21.06 24.62 10.02
C LEU A 171 21.40 24.11 8.61
N ALA A 172 21.22 24.95 7.59
CA ALA A 172 21.57 24.59 6.21
C ALA A 172 23.05 24.19 6.08
N SER A 173 23.98 24.98 6.63
CA SER A 173 25.41 24.69 6.62
C SER A 173 25.79 23.45 7.44
N LEU A 174 25.11 23.21 8.57
CA LEU A 174 25.35 22.02 9.37
C LEU A 174 24.89 20.75 8.63
N ILE A 175 23.69 20.79 8.05
CA ILE A 175 23.13 19.66 7.29
C ILE A 175 23.99 19.38 6.06
N SER A 176 24.34 20.38 5.26
CA SER A 176 25.12 20.18 4.04
C SER A 176 26.53 19.63 4.31
N ARG A 177 27.11 19.94 5.48
CA ARG A 177 28.42 19.43 5.88
C ARG A 177 28.35 18.04 6.53
N ALA A 178 27.28 17.77 7.30
CA ALA A 178 27.10 16.49 7.96
C ALA A 178 26.61 15.39 7.01
N PHE A 179 25.80 15.76 6.00
CA PHE A 179 25.14 14.84 5.06
C PHE A 179 25.26 15.34 3.61
N PRO A 180 26.49 15.44 3.06
CA PRO A 180 26.71 16.08 1.76
C PRO A 180 26.05 15.32 0.60
N ALA A 181 25.98 13.98 0.64
CA ALA A 181 25.38 13.18 -0.43
C ALA A 181 23.86 13.29 -0.41
N GLU A 182 23.24 13.12 0.76
CA GLU A 182 21.80 13.20 0.97
C GLU A 182 21.27 14.61 0.71
N TYR A 183 22.03 15.64 1.10
CA TYR A 183 21.66 17.03 0.81
C TYR A 183 21.72 17.34 -0.69
N GLN A 184 22.69 16.76 -1.40
CA GLN A 184 22.82 16.91 -2.85
C GLN A 184 21.69 16.17 -3.60
N GLU A 185 21.32 14.97 -3.16
CA GLU A 185 20.14 14.25 -3.67
C GLU A 185 18.87 15.09 -3.49
N ARG A 186 18.67 15.69 -2.31
CA ARG A 186 17.52 16.58 -2.05
C ARG A 186 17.51 17.81 -2.95
N LYS A 187 18.68 18.36 -3.29
CA LYS A 187 18.81 19.46 -4.25
C LYS A 187 18.37 19.02 -5.64
N GLU A 188 18.87 17.89 -6.12
CA GLU A 188 18.50 17.33 -7.42
C GLU A 188 17.00 17.02 -7.50
N GLU A 189 16.40 16.50 -6.43
CA GLU A 189 14.95 16.27 -6.33
C GLU A 189 14.14 17.57 -6.44
N GLU A 190 14.56 18.65 -5.75
CA GLU A 190 13.87 19.94 -5.81
C GLU A 190 14.07 20.65 -7.16
N ASP A 191 15.27 20.56 -7.75
CA ASP A 191 15.55 21.08 -9.08
C ASP A 191 14.74 20.33 -10.15
N ALA A 192 14.64 19.00 -10.05
CA ALA A 192 13.78 18.16 -10.90
C ALA A 192 12.28 18.46 -10.69
N SER A 193 11.86 18.65 -9.43
CA SER A 193 10.48 19.04 -9.08
C SER A 193 10.15 20.43 -9.61
N ALA A 194 11.10 21.37 -9.61
CA ALA A 194 10.93 22.71 -10.18
C ALA A 194 10.87 22.67 -11.72
N ALA A 195 11.64 21.80 -12.37
CA ALA A 195 11.62 21.61 -13.82
C ALA A 195 10.35 20.90 -14.32
N SER A 196 9.72 20.08 -13.49
CA SER A 196 8.45 19.39 -13.78
C SER A 196 7.21 20.14 -13.30
N ARG A 197 7.36 21.32 -12.67
CA ARG A 197 6.22 22.20 -12.37
C ARG A 197 5.63 22.71 -13.69
N PRO A 198 4.32 22.55 -13.93
CA PRO A 198 3.67 23.27 -15.00
C PRO A 198 3.88 24.77 -14.75
N VAL A 199 4.41 25.47 -15.75
CA VAL A 199 4.47 26.93 -15.76
C VAL A 199 3.04 27.45 -15.59
N GLY A 200 2.73 27.99 -14.41
CA GLY A 200 1.43 28.60 -14.16
C GLY A 200 1.02 28.59 -12.69
N THR A 201 1.53 29.52 -11.90
CA THR A 201 0.79 30.04 -10.72
C THR A 201 1.38 31.37 -10.28
N ALA A 202 1.22 32.37 -11.15
CA ALA A 202 1.13 33.76 -10.74
C ALA A 202 -0.09 34.35 -11.45
N GLY A 203 -1.20 34.52 -10.72
CA GLY A 203 -2.34 35.33 -11.15
C GLY A 203 -3.43 34.64 -11.98
N ARG A 204 -4.61 34.49 -11.36
CA ARG A 204 -5.99 34.65 -11.89
C ARG A 204 -6.18 34.56 -13.42
N THR A 205 -7.06 33.65 -13.86
CA THR A 205 -8.43 33.97 -14.34
C THR A 205 -9.23 32.68 -14.53
N SER A 206 -10.55 32.82 -14.34
CA SER A 206 -11.64 31.87 -14.61
C SER A 206 -11.54 31.12 -15.94
N SER A 207 -12.22 29.97 -15.96
CA SER A 207 -12.56 29.06 -17.07
C SER A 207 -11.58 27.91 -17.36
N SER A 208 -12.08 26.68 -17.11
CA SER A 208 -11.66 25.41 -17.72
C SER A 208 -10.16 25.16 -17.80
N GLN A 209 -9.58 24.62 -16.73
CA GLN A 209 -8.30 23.93 -16.80
C GLN A 209 -8.54 22.44 -16.60
N ASP A 210 -9.04 21.80 -17.65
CA ASP A 210 -8.66 20.43 -17.95
C ASP A 210 -7.14 20.41 -18.05
N THR A 211 -6.48 19.59 -17.23
CA THR A 211 -5.09 19.20 -17.46
C THR A 211 -5.00 18.67 -18.88
N ALA A 212 -4.38 19.44 -19.79
CA ALA A 212 -4.29 19.10 -21.20
C ALA A 212 -3.68 17.70 -21.35
N ALA A 213 -4.51 16.73 -21.74
CA ALA A 213 -4.09 15.37 -22.02
C ALA A 213 -3.23 15.41 -23.29
N ILE A 214 -1.90 15.37 -23.15
CA ILE A 214 -1.03 15.18 -24.29
C ILE A 214 -1.19 13.71 -24.71
N ASN A 215 -1.80 13.47 -25.86
CA ASN A 215 -2.09 12.13 -26.40
C ASN A 215 -2.96 11.23 -25.49
N GLY A 216 -3.90 11.79 -24.73
CA GLY A 216 -4.80 11.01 -23.86
C GLY A 216 -4.17 10.53 -22.54
N VAL A 217 -2.90 10.88 -22.29
CA VAL A 217 -2.21 10.60 -21.03
C VAL A 217 -2.47 11.74 -20.04
N VAL A 218 -2.97 11.39 -18.86
CA VAL A 218 -3.27 12.28 -17.74
C VAL A 218 -2.25 12.04 -16.64
N THR A 219 -1.78 13.13 -16.03
CA THR A 219 -0.93 13.08 -14.84
C THR A 219 -1.79 13.29 -13.60
N MET A 220 -1.77 12.35 -12.65
CA MET A 220 -2.57 12.45 -11.43
C MET A 220 -1.84 11.94 -10.19
N PRO A 221 -2.12 12.51 -9.01
CA PRO A 221 -1.62 11.99 -7.75
C PRO A 221 -2.20 10.60 -7.48
N VAL A 222 -1.44 9.74 -6.81
CA VAL A 222 -1.84 8.37 -6.49
C VAL A 222 -1.76 8.13 -4.98
N PHE A 223 -2.88 7.69 -4.42
CA PHE A 223 -2.95 7.09 -3.11
C PHE A 223 -2.66 5.59 -3.22
N VAL A 224 -1.63 5.12 -2.55
CA VAL A 224 -1.23 3.71 -2.60
C VAL A 224 -2.00 2.91 -1.54
N MET A 225 -2.91 2.04 -1.98
CA MET A 225 -3.65 1.11 -1.12
C MET A 225 -4.27 -0.03 -1.93
N ASN A 226 -5.12 -0.86 -1.31
CA ASN A 226 -5.87 -1.91 -2.00
C ASN A 226 -6.68 -1.35 -3.18
N SER A 227 -6.79 -2.13 -4.26
CA SER A 227 -7.54 -1.75 -5.46
C SER A 227 -9.02 -1.48 -5.14
N VAL A 228 -9.56 -0.40 -5.70
CA VAL A 228 -10.98 -0.03 -5.63
C VAL A 228 -11.61 -0.23 -7.00
N LEU A 229 -12.82 -0.77 -7.08
CA LEU A 229 -13.54 -0.92 -8.35
C LEU A 229 -14.25 0.39 -8.76
N PRO A 230 -14.53 0.61 -10.05
CA PRO A 230 -15.48 1.63 -10.47
C PRO A 230 -16.82 1.47 -9.72
N PHE A 231 -17.44 2.59 -9.34
CA PHE A 231 -18.66 2.71 -8.55
C PHE A 231 -18.60 2.25 -7.08
N GLU A 232 -17.46 1.70 -6.62
CA GLU A 232 -17.25 1.39 -5.21
C GLU A 232 -17.02 2.70 -4.44
N CYS A 233 -17.78 2.90 -3.35
CA CYS A 233 -17.54 3.99 -2.41
C CYS A 233 -16.68 3.52 -1.24
N MET A 234 -15.85 4.41 -0.71
CA MET A 234 -14.97 4.12 0.42
C MET A 234 -14.77 5.36 1.28
N ALA A 235 -14.82 5.18 2.60
CA ALA A 235 -14.45 6.20 3.57
C ALA A 235 -12.98 6.03 3.99
N LEU A 236 -12.23 7.13 4.00
CA LEU A 236 -10.79 7.14 4.30
C LEU A 236 -10.46 8.17 5.39
N ASN A 237 -9.64 7.75 6.34
CA ASN A 237 -9.02 8.64 7.33
C ASN A 237 -7.59 8.99 6.90
N ILE A 238 -7.40 10.22 6.48
CA ILE A 238 -6.15 10.74 5.92
C ILE A 238 -5.36 11.42 7.02
N PHE A 239 -4.41 10.68 7.61
CA PHE A 239 -3.56 11.17 8.69
C PHE A 239 -2.12 11.48 8.27
N GLU A 240 -1.59 10.79 7.26
CA GLU A 240 -0.21 11.00 6.78
C GLU A 240 -0.02 12.39 6.17
N PRO A 241 1.02 13.16 6.56
CA PRO A 241 1.27 14.53 6.07
C PRO A 241 1.27 14.67 4.54
N ARG A 242 1.94 13.74 3.84
CA ARG A 242 2.00 13.73 2.36
C ARG A 242 0.62 13.62 1.70
N TYR A 243 -0.26 12.77 2.22
CA TYR A 243 -1.59 12.58 1.66
C TYR A 243 -2.54 13.71 2.09
N ARG A 244 -2.33 14.33 3.24
CA ARG A 244 -3.06 15.56 3.62
C ARG A 244 -2.82 16.70 2.63
N LEU A 245 -1.57 16.85 2.15
CA LEU A 245 -1.24 17.79 1.08
C LEU A 245 -1.89 17.38 -0.24
N MET A 246 -1.80 16.10 -0.62
CA MET A 246 -2.43 15.55 -1.81
C MET A 246 -3.93 15.83 -1.87
N ILE A 247 -4.66 15.55 -0.78
CA ILE A 247 -6.11 15.77 -0.68
C ILE A 247 -6.46 17.25 -0.74
N ARG A 248 -5.68 18.12 -0.09
CA ARG A 248 -5.87 19.57 -0.21
C ARG A 248 -5.80 20.03 -1.67
N ARG A 249 -4.76 19.60 -2.39
CA ARG A 249 -4.58 19.91 -3.83
C ARG A 249 -5.69 19.34 -4.70
N ALA A 250 -6.12 18.10 -4.42
CA ALA A 250 -7.25 17.50 -5.13
C ALA A 250 -8.53 18.32 -4.91
N MET A 251 -8.81 18.76 -3.69
CA MET A 251 -9.97 19.59 -3.35
C MET A 251 -9.93 21.00 -3.96
N GLU A 252 -8.74 21.56 -4.16
CA GLU A 252 -8.52 22.83 -4.88
C GLU A 252 -8.68 22.66 -6.41
N GLY A 253 -8.46 21.44 -6.91
CA GLY A 253 -8.63 21.07 -8.31
C GLY A 253 -9.96 20.38 -8.60
N ASN A 254 -9.89 19.26 -9.33
CA ASN A 254 -11.05 18.51 -9.83
C ASN A 254 -11.58 17.44 -8.85
N ARG A 255 -11.08 17.41 -7.61
CA ARG A 255 -11.41 16.42 -6.58
C ARG A 255 -11.06 14.97 -6.94
N ARG A 256 -10.18 14.75 -7.92
CA ARG A 256 -9.81 13.42 -8.39
C ARG A 256 -8.37 13.05 -8.08
N PHE A 257 -8.15 11.76 -7.83
CA PHE A 257 -6.83 11.15 -7.68
C PHE A 257 -6.91 9.65 -8.03
N GLY A 258 -5.77 9.00 -8.24
CA GLY A 258 -5.70 7.57 -8.49
C GLY A 258 -5.60 6.76 -7.20
N MET A 259 -6.27 5.61 -7.12
CA MET A 259 -6.08 4.62 -6.07
C MET A 259 -5.50 3.34 -6.68
N ALA A 260 -4.26 3.03 -6.33
CA ALA A 260 -3.50 1.96 -6.96
C ALA A 260 -2.88 1.00 -5.95
N GLN A 261 -2.96 -0.29 -6.27
CA GLN A 261 -2.33 -1.35 -5.50
C GLN A 261 -0.83 -1.41 -5.73
N MET A 262 -0.11 -1.75 -4.67
CA MET A 262 1.31 -2.08 -4.74
C MET A 262 1.49 -3.54 -5.11
N GLY A 263 2.25 -3.81 -6.17
CA GLY A 263 2.67 -5.16 -6.54
C GLY A 263 3.81 -5.68 -5.66
N ARG A 264 4.18 -6.96 -5.88
CA ARG A 264 5.24 -7.64 -5.10
C ARG A 264 6.60 -6.93 -5.16
N ASN A 265 6.87 -6.23 -6.26
CA ASN A 265 8.14 -5.56 -6.52
C ASN A 265 8.20 -4.14 -5.95
N ARG A 266 7.26 -3.74 -5.07
CA ARG A 266 7.09 -2.36 -4.56
C ARG A 266 6.86 -1.31 -5.65
N GLN A 267 6.44 -1.74 -6.84
CA GLN A 267 5.96 -0.89 -7.92
C GLN A 267 4.43 -0.88 -7.93
N LEU A 268 3.85 0.18 -8.49
CA LEU A 268 2.41 0.20 -8.71
C LEU A 268 2.03 -0.85 -9.74
N GLU A 269 0.89 -1.47 -9.52
CA GLU A 269 0.26 -2.34 -10.50
C GLU A 269 -0.13 -1.58 -11.78
N SER A 270 -0.24 -2.31 -12.89
CA SER A 270 -0.44 -1.74 -14.23
C SER A 270 -1.80 -1.07 -14.43
N VAL A 271 -2.79 -1.41 -13.60
CA VAL A 271 -4.16 -0.88 -13.67
C VAL A 271 -4.57 -0.38 -12.29
N PHE A 272 -5.25 0.76 -12.26
CA PHE A 272 -5.77 1.38 -11.05
C PHE A 272 -7.07 2.13 -11.35
N THR A 273 -7.70 2.70 -10.32
CA THR A 273 -8.98 3.42 -10.47
C THR A 273 -8.79 4.90 -10.17
N GLU A 274 -9.26 5.76 -11.09
CA GLU A 274 -9.47 7.17 -10.80
C GLU A 274 -10.69 7.28 -9.87
N VAL A 275 -10.50 7.89 -8.70
CA VAL A 275 -11.56 8.13 -7.73
C VAL A 275 -11.84 9.62 -7.61
N GLU A 276 -13.05 9.95 -7.18
CA GLU A 276 -13.48 11.32 -6.91
C GLU A 276 -13.91 11.47 -5.46
N ILE A 277 -13.48 12.55 -4.82
CA ILE A 277 -13.87 12.89 -3.45
C ILE A 277 -15.30 13.46 -3.48
N THR A 278 -16.23 12.72 -2.91
CA THR A 278 -17.65 13.11 -2.79
C THR A 278 -17.87 13.94 -1.54
N GLU A 279 -17.22 13.56 -0.43
CA GLU A 279 -17.32 14.27 0.84
C GLU A 279 -15.93 14.46 1.47
N CYS A 280 -15.71 15.60 2.11
CA CYS A 280 -14.43 15.93 2.73
C CYS A 280 -14.63 16.73 4.01
N SER A 281 -14.33 16.08 5.13
CA SER A 281 -14.46 16.60 6.49
C SER A 281 -13.08 16.82 7.11
N PRO A 282 -12.54 18.06 7.11
CA PRO A 282 -11.29 18.38 7.79
C PRO A 282 -11.46 18.30 9.31
N LEU A 283 -10.48 17.70 9.98
CA LEU A 283 -10.45 17.59 11.44
C LEU A 283 -9.67 18.74 12.08
N PRO A 284 -9.90 19.04 13.37
CA PRO A 284 -9.17 20.09 14.07
C PRO A 284 -7.67 19.90 13.99
N ASP A 285 -7.13 18.68 14.12
CA ASP A 285 -5.71 18.29 13.98
C ASP A 285 -5.17 18.30 12.52
N GLY A 286 -6.06 18.64 11.59
CA GLY A 286 -5.82 18.86 10.18
C GLY A 286 -5.74 17.57 9.36
N ARG A 287 -6.06 16.41 9.96
CA ARG A 287 -6.42 15.19 9.23
C ARG A 287 -7.70 15.42 8.42
N TYR A 288 -8.02 14.51 7.51
CA TYR A 288 -9.30 14.52 6.80
C TYR A 288 -10.02 13.18 6.97
N HIS A 289 -11.31 13.22 7.20
CA HIS A 289 -12.20 12.12 6.80
C HIS A 289 -12.73 12.46 5.41
N ILE A 290 -12.52 11.57 4.45
CA ILE A 290 -13.04 11.74 3.10
C ILE A 290 -13.89 10.54 2.71
N GLU A 291 -14.86 10.77 1.85
CA GLU A 291 -15.55 9.74 1.10
C GLU A 291 -15.17 9.86 -0.37
N VAL A 292 -14.87 8.73 -0.99
CA VAL A 292 -14.50 8.66 -2.40
C VAL A 292 -15.37 7.66 -3.13
N ILE A 293 -15.58 7.89 -4.43
CA ILE A 293 -16.23 6.95 -5.34
C ILE A 293 -15.33 6.64 -6.53
N GLY A 294 -15.20 5.37 -6.89
CA GLY A 294 -14.52 4.94 -8.11
C GLY A 294 -15.23 5.45 -9.37
N ARG A 295 -14.50 6.09 -10.28
CA ARG A 295 -15.04 6.65 -11.54
C ARG A 295 -14.73 5.77 -12.74
N ARG A 296 -13.46 5.62 -13.06
CA ARG A 296 -12.99 4.90 -14.26
C ARG A 296 -11.65 4.25 -14.03
N ARG A 297 -11.35 3.25 -14.85
CA ARG A 297 -10.08 2.53 -14.81
C ARG A 297 -9.03 3.30 -15.58
N MET A 298 -7.80 3.21 -15.09
CA MET A 298 -6.64 3.88 -15.63
C MET A 298 -5.53 2.84 -15.83
N ARG A 299 -4.90 2.87 -17.00
CA ARG A 299 -3.68 2.11 -17.30
C ARG A 299 -2.46 2.96 -16.99
N LEU A 300 -1.60 2.46 -16.12
CA LEU A 300 -0.36 3.10 -15.74
C LEU A 300 0.65 3.06 -16.89
N ARG A 301 1.26 4.21 -17.19
CA ARG A 301 2.37 4.34 -18.16
C ARG A 301 3.71 4.53 -17.46
N SER A 302 3.76 5.45 -16.50
CA SER A 302 4.95 5.72 -15.71
C SER A 302 4.59 6.28 -14.34
N THR A 303 5.54 6.21 -13.41
CA THR A 303 5.40 6.77 -12.06
C THR A 303 6.57 7.67 -11.73
N SER A 304 6.28 8.72 -10.98
CA SER A 304 7.28 9.60 -10.35
C SER A 304 6.84 9.91 -8.91
N ASP A 305 7.71 10.54 -8.13
CA ASP A 305 7.37 11.05 -6.81
C ASP A 305 7.28 12.57 -6.84
N LEU A 306 6.26 13.12 -6.18
CA LEU A 306 6.12 14.55 -5.94
C LEU A 306 5.71 14.78 -4.50
N ASP A 307 6.48 15.60 -3.77
CA ASP A 307 6.15 16.01 -2.40
C ASP A 307 5.85 14.83 -1.44
N GLY A 308 6.49 13.68 -1.66
CA GLY A 308 6.39 12.49 -0.80
C GLY A 308 5.28 11.50 -1.16
N TYR A 309 4.42 11.81 -2.14
CA TYR A 309 3.42 10.88 -2.69
C TYR A 309 3.69 10.57 -4.16
N ARG A 310 3.16 9.44 -4.64
CA ARG A 310 3.36 9.00 -6.04
C ARG A 310 2.46 9.78 -6.99
N ILE A 311 2.99 10.07 -8.17
CA ILE A 311 2.25 10.57 -9.32
C ILE A 311 2.32 9.53 -10.43
N ALA A 312 1.18 9.26 -11.05
CA ALA A 312 1.07 8.41 -12.21
C ALA A 312 0.84 9.25 -13.47
N GLN A 313 1.55 8.91 -14.54
CA GLN A 313 1.10 9.19 -15.89
C GLN A 313 0.31 7.98 -16.36
N ALA A 314 -0.95 8.21 -16.74
CA ALA A 314 -1.88 7.13 -17.04
C ALA A 314 -2.90 7.54 -18.09
N GLU A 315 -3.47 6.56 -18.77
CA GLU A 315 -4.53 6.75 -19.76
C GLU A 315 -5.81 6.02 -19.34
N PRO A 316 -7.00 6.45 -19.77
CA PRO A 316 -8.23 5.70 -19.54
C PRO A 316 -8.16 4.28 -20.12
N LEU A 317 -8.69 3.31 -19.37
CA LEU A 317 -8.81 1.92 -19.78
C LEU A 317 -10.28 1.56 -20.04
N SER A 318 -10.59 1.20 -21.28
CA SER A 318 -11.88 0.67 -21.71
C SER A 318 -11.79 -0.83 -22.03
N ASP A 319 -12.91 -1.51 -22.00
CA ASP A 319 -13.02 -2.91 -22.41
C ASP A 319 -12.89 -3.11 -23.93
N GLU A 320 -12.56 -4.34 -24.31
CA GLU A 320 -12.59 -4.78 -25.70
C GLU A 320 -14.04 -4.94 -26.18
N LEU A 321 -14.34 -4.42 -27.37
CA LEU A 321 -15.67 -4.58 -27.95
C LEU A 321 -15.90 -6.04 -28.35
N GLU A 322 -16.91 -6.68 -27.76
CA GLU A 322 -17.26 -8.05 -28.10
C GLU A 322 -17.98 -8.13 -29.44
N ALA A 323 -17.74 -9.24 -30.16
CA ALA A 323 -18.43 -9.57 -31.40
C ALA A 323 -19.89 -10.00 -31.15
N ASP A 324 -20.78 -9.71 -32.11
CA ASP A 324 -22.23 -9.91 -31.97
C ASP A 324 -22.66 -11.40 -32.08
N ASP A 325 -21.79 -12.26 -32.60
CA ASP A 325 -22.01 -13.68 -32.84
C ASP A 325 -21.77 -14.57 -31.60
N VAL A 326 -21.32 -13.98 -30.48
CA VAL A 326 -21.00 -14.74 -29.26
C VAL A 326 -22.25 -15.03 -28.42
N THR A 327 -22.59 -16.31 -28.28
CA THR A 327 -23.72 -16.80 -27.47
C THR A 327 -23.33 -17.15 -26.02
N PRO A 328 -24.14 -16.78 -25.01
CA PRO A 328 -25.34 -15.93 -25.10
C PRO A 328 -24.98 -14.46 -25.38
N PRO A 329 -25.84 -13.66 -26.02
CA PRO A 329 -25.57 -12.23 -26.22
C PRO A 329 -25.29 -11.49 -24.91
N LEU A 330 -24.39 -10.51 -24.95
CA LEU A 330 -24.05 -9.66 -23.80
C LEU A 330 -25.28 -8.99 -23.18
N SER A 331 -26.24 -8.58 -24.01
CA SER A 331 -27.51 -7.99 -23.57
C SER A 331 -28.34 -8.94 -22.70
N LEU A 332 -28.38 -10.23 -23.06
CA LEU A 332 -29.09 -11.25 -22.27
C LEU A 332 -28.43 -11.41 -20.90
N LEU A 333 -27.10 -11.53 -20.86
CA LEU A 333 -26.35 -11.58 -19.60
C LEU A 333 -26.60 -10.33 -18.74
N GLY A 334 -26.64 -9.15 -19.35
CA GLY A 334 -26.95 -7.90 -18.67
C GLY A 334 -28.33 -7.89 -18.01
N VAL A 335 -29.35 -8.42 -18.70
CA VAL A 335 -30.71 -8.55 -18.15
C VAL A 335 -30.75 -9.51 -16.98
N GLU A 336 -30.14 -10.69 -17.11
CA GLU A 336 -30.10 -11.70 -16.05
C GLU A 336 -29.37 -11.19 -14.80
N VAL A 337 -28.20 -10.57 -14.97
CA VAL A 337 -27.44 -9.96 -13.88
C VAL A 337 -28.24 -8.83 -13.24
N GLY A 338 -28.87 -7.97 -14.05
CA GLY A 338 -29.72 -6.89 -13.55
C GLY A 338 -30.85 -7.39 -12.65
N ALA A 339 -31.57 -8.44 -13.09
CA ALA A 339 -32.64 -9.05 -12.30
C ALA A 339 -32.14 -9.68 -10.99
N GLY A 340 -30.98 -10.34 -11.03
CA GLY A 340 -30.33 -10.89 -9.83
C GLY A 340 -29.95 -9.80 -8.82
N VAL A 341 -29.42 -8.66 -9.30
CA VAL A 341 -29.11 -7.53 -8.41
C VAL A 341 -30.36 -6.89 -7.82
N ASP A 342 -31.43 -6.73 -8.59
CA ASP A 342 -32.69 -6.20 -8.07
C ASP A 342 -33.27 -7.09 -6.95
N THR A 343 -33.14 -8.40 -7.12
CA THR A 343 -33.49 -9.38 -6.08
C THR A 343 -32.62 -9.23 -4.83
N LEU A 344 -31.30 -9.12 -5.02
CA LEU A 344 -30.35 -8.93 -3.92
C LEU A 344 -30.61 -7.63 -3.15
N ILE A 345 -30.75 -6.49 -3.83
CA ILE A 345 -31.02 -5.19 -3.20
C ILE A 345 -32.32 -5.23 -2.41
N THR A 346 -33.36 -5.87 -2.96
CA THR A 346 -34.65 -6.02 -2.25
C THR A 346 -34.45 -6.78 -0.94
N ARG A 347 -33.69 -7.89 -0.95
CA ARG A 347 -33.35 -8.63 0.27
C ARG A 347 -32.47 -7.84 1.23
N LEU A 348 -31.46 -7.13 0.73
CA LEU A 348 -30.61 -6.30 1.58
C LEU A 348 -31.43 -5.19 2.26
N ARG A 349 -32.41 -4.60 1.59
CA ARG A 349 -33.29 -3.57 2.19
C ARG A 349 -34.21 -4.14 3.26
N THR A 350 -34.75 -5.36 3.08
CA THR A 350 -35.56 -6.00 4.13
C THR A 350 -34.73 -6.32 5.37
N VAL A 351 -33.47 -6.72 5.19
CA VAL A 351 -32.54 -7.01 6.30
C VAL A 351 -31.89 -5.74 6.88
N GLY A 352 -31.69 -4.69 6.09
CA GLY A 352 -31.00 -3.46 6.50
C GLY A 352 -31.72 -2.66 7.60
N GLY A 353 -33.00 -2.95 7.85
CA GLY A 353 -33.72 -2.44 9.01
C GLY A 353 -33.29 -3.08 10.34
N THR A 354 -32.72 -4.29 10.32
CA THR A 354 -32.31 -5.06 11.50
C THR A 354 -30.79 -5.19 11.65
N ASN A 355 -30.03 -5.05 10.56
CA ASN A 355 -28.56 -5.13 10.58
C ASN A 355 -27.89 -3.82 10.12
N PRO A 356 -27.19 -3.10 11.02
CA PRO A 356 -26.47 -1.87 10.70
C PRO A 356 -25.42 -2.03 9.60
N GLY A 357 -24.73 -3.17 9.51
CA GLY A 357 -23.70 -3.42 8.49
C GLY A 357 -24.28 -3.54 7.08
N VAL A 358 -25.50 -4.09 6.95
CA VAL A 358 -26.22 -4.15 5.66
C VAL A 358 -26.65 -2.76 5.20
N ARG A 359 -27.02 -1.89 6.13
CA ARG A 359 -27.35 -0.49 5.82
C ARG A 359 -26.14 0.26 5.30
N GLU A 360 -24.95 0.03 5.88
CA GLU A 360 -23.69 0.63 5.42
C GLU A 360 -23.33 0.16 4.00
N VAL A 361 -23.47 -1.14 3.70
CA VAL A 361 -23.30 -1.67 2.33
C VAL A 361 -24.22 -0.96 1.33
N LEU A 362 -25.51 -0.78 1.67
CA LEU A 362 -26.46 -0.07 0.80
C LEU A 362 -26.16 1.43 0.65
N GLN A 363 -25.55 2.06 1.64
CA GLN A 363 -25.15 3.47 1.63
C GLN A 363 -23.85 3.69 0.86
N CYS A 364 -22.93 2.74 0.88
CA CYS A 364 -21.65 2.78 0.17
C CYS A 364 -21.75 2.36 -1.31
N MET A 365 -22.96 2.31 -1.88
CA MET A 365 -23.16 2.02 -3.30
C MET A 365 -23.19 3.30 -4.13
N GLY A 366 -22.40 3.34 -5.20
CA GLY A 366 -22.60 4.32 -6.26
C GLY A 366 -23.97 4.19 -6.93
N PRO A 367 -24.46 5.26 -7.60
CA PRO A 367 -25.72 5.20 -8.33
C PRO A 367 -25.67 4.12 -9.43
N ARG A 368 -26.74 3.33 -9.56
CA ARG A 368 -26.89 2.33 -10.62
C ARG A 368 -26.76 3.04 -11.99
N PRO A 369 -25.98 2.51 -12.94
CA PRO A 369 -25.98 3.03 -14.29
C PRO A 369 -27.38 2.90 -14.91
N VAL A 370 -27.82 3.93 -15.63
CA VAL A 370 -29.14 3.94 -16.30
C VAL A 370 -28.94 3.76 -17.81
N PRO A 371 -29.72 2.88 -18.48
CA PRO A 371 -29.68 2.76 -19.93
C PRO A 371 -29.93 4.11 -20.60
N GLY A 372 -29.04 4.52 -21.52
CA GLY A 372 -29.17 5.77 -22.27
C GLY A 372 -28.70 7.06 -21.58
N ALA A 373 -28.18 6.97 -20.34
CA ALA A 373 -27.67 8.15 -19.60
C ALA A 373 -26.21 8.51 -19.91
N ALA A 374 -25.59 7.93 -20.94
CA ALA A 374 -24.28 8.37 -21.42
C ALA A 374 -24.47 9.66 -22.25
N GLU A 375 -23.65 10.66 -21.94
CA GLU A 375 -23.74 12.07 -22.31
C GLU A 375 -24.00 12.34 -23.80
N ALA A 376 -24.65 13.48 -24.06
CA ALA A 376 -25.03 13.99 -25.36
C ALA A 376 -23.83 14.21 -26.29
N ASP A 377 -23.59 13.28 -27.21
CA ASP A 377 -23.39 13.52 -28.65
C ASP A 377 -23.17 12.17 -29.37
N GLY A 378 -23.71 12.05 -30.58
CA GLY A 378 -23.94 10.75 -31.22
C GLY A 378 -22.69 9.99 -31.69
N ALA A 379 -22.67 8.67 -31.48
CA ALA A 379 -22.18 7.60 -32.36
C ALA A 379 -22.60 6.23 -31.78
N ASP A 380 -22.97 5.29 -32.66
CA ASP A 380 -23.33 3.86 -32.52
C ASP A 380 -24.09 3.32 -31.26
N ALA A 381 -25.25 2.68 -31.50
CA ALA A 381 -26.07 2.08 -30.44
C ALA A 381 -25.43 0.86 -29.78
N ARG A 382 -24.57 0.14 -30.53
CA ARG A 382 -23.85 -1.04 -30.04
C ARG A 382 -22.83 -0.66 -28.97
N GLU A 383 -22.01 0.35 -29.26
CA GLU A 383 -20.99 0.85 -28.34
C GLU A 383 -21.63 1.34 -27.04
N ARG A 384 -22.70 2.13 -27.14
CA ARG A 384 -23.47 2.58 -25.95
C ARG A 384 -23.99 1.44 -25.09
N THR A 385 -24.46 0.36 -25.72
CA THR A 385 -24.96 -0.82 -25.01
C THR A 385 -23.81 -1.53 -24.28
N GLN A 386 -22.67 -1.73 -24.95
CA GLN A 386 -21.51 -2.37 -24.32
C GLN A 386 -20.92 -1.50 -23.20
N THR A 387 -20.83 -0.17 -23.36
CA THR A 387 -20.43 0.73 -22.27
C THR A 387 -21.36 0.66 -21.07
N TYR A 388 -22.68 0.59 -21.29
CA TYR A 388 -23.64 0.38 -20.21
C TYR A 388 -23.40 -0.95 -19.48
N LEU A 389 -23.17 -2.03 -20.23
CA LEU A 389 -22.93 -3.37 -19.68
C LEU A 389 -21.59 -3.46 -18.94
N GLU A 390 -20.55 -2.79 -19.43
CA GLU A 390 -19.28 -2.63 -18.73
C GLU A 390 -19.53 -1.98 -17.37
N ARG A 391 -20.24 -0.85 -17.34
CA ARG A 391 -20.56 -0.14 -16.09
C ARG A 391 -21.41 -1.00 -15.15
N LEU A 392 -22.40 -1.71 -15.68
CA LEU A 392 -23.24 -2.64 -14.91
C LEU A 392 -22.38 -3.74 -14.28
N SER A 393 -21.40 -4.28 -15.02
CA SER A 393 -20.51 -5.33 -14.52
C SER A 393 -19.69 -4.86 -13.31
N PHE A 394 -19.12 -3.66 -13.36
CA PHE A 394 -18.34 -3.11 -12.25
C PHE A 394 -19.20 -2.70 -11.07
N TRP A 395 -20.35 -2.07 -11.32
CA TRP A 395 -21.28 -1.71 -10.26
C TRP A 395 -21.79 -2.95 -9.52
N THR A 396 -22.12 -4.02 -10.24
CA THR A 396 -22.53 -5.30 -9.64
C THR A 396 -21.38 -5.94 -8.86
N ALA A 397 -20.17 -5.93 -9.43
CA ALA A 397 -18.99 -6.47 -8.77
C ALA A 397 -18.66 -5.74 -7.46
N ALA A 398 -18.73 -4.40 -7.45
CA ALA A 398 -18.53 -3.60 -6.26
C ALA A 398 -19.50 -3.99 -5.14
N LEU A 399 -20.78 -4.20 -5.48
CA LEU A 399 -21.79 -4.68 -4.53
C LEU A 399 -21.46 -6.09 -4.00
N LEU A 400 -21.15 -7.03 -4.89
CA LEU A 400 -20.90 -8.43 -4.52
C LEU A 400 -19.66 -8.59 -3.65
N VAL A 401 -18.60 -7.82 -3.90
CA VAL A 401 -17.36 -7.89 -3.13
C VAL A 401 -17.53 -7.32 -1.72
N GLN A 402 -18.38 -6.31 -1.52
CA GLN A 402 -18.72 -5.85 -0.17
C GLN A 402 -19.47 -6.93 0.64
N VAL A 403 -20.15 -7.83 -0.05
CA VAL A 403 -21.01 -8.87 0.53
C VAL A 403 -20.32 -10.25 0.61
N SER A 404 -19.15 -10.45 0.00
CA SER A 404 -18.45 -11.75 -0.10
C SER A 404 -16.94 -11.70 0.22
N ARG A 405 -16.23 -12.84 0.22
CA ARG A 405 -14.80 -12.91 0.56
C ARG A 405 -13.93 -12.23 -0.50
N ALA A 406 -13.17 -11.22 -0.04
CA ALA A 406 -12.50 -10.14 -0.77
C ALA A 406 -11.32 -10.47 -1.73
N ALA A 407 -11.11 -11.70 -2.19
CA ALA A 407 -9.86 -12.08 -2.88
C ALA A 407 -9.77 -11.74 -4.39
N VAL A 408 -10.81 -11.18 -5.01
CA VAL A 408 -10.93 -11.12 -6.50
C VAL A 408 -10.95 -9.69 -7.07
N ARG A 409 -10.82 -8.65 -6.23
CA ARG A 409 -10.95 -7.23 -6.66
C ARG A 409 -10.03 -6.87 -7.81
N PHE A 410 -8.75 -7.18 -7.67
CA PHE A 410 -7.75 -6.77 -8.64
C PHE A 410 -7.89 -7.52 -9.97
N GLU A 411 -8.26 -8.80 -9.95
CA GLU A 411 -8.54 -9.59 -11.15
C GLU A 411 -9.70 -8.99 -11.95
N LEU A 412 -10.78 -8.58 -11.26
CA LEU A 412 -11.92 -7.90 -11.90
C LEU A 412 -11.52 -6.53 -12.46
N LEU A 413 -10.67 -5.79 -11.76
CA LEU A 413 -10.18 -4.49 -12.20
C LEU A 413 -9.34 -4.59 -13.48
N GLN A 414 -8.46 -5.60 -13.55
CA GLN A 414 -7.57 -5.86 -14.69
C GLN A 414 -8.28 -6.42 -15.92
N SER A 415 -9.35 -7.19 -15.73
CA SER A 415 -10.09 -7.81 -16.83
C SER A 415 -10.58 -6.79 -17.86
N THR A 416 -10.34 -7.04 -19.15
CA THR A 416 -10.84 -6.24 -20.28
C THR A 416 -12.08 -6.84 -20.94
N SER A 417 -12.65 -7.93 -20.38
CA SER A 417 -13.86 -8.58 -20.90
C SER A 417 -15.08 -8.32 -20.02
N THR A 418 -16.06 -7.62 -20.58
CA THR A 418 -17.36 -7.37 -19.92
C THR A 418 -18.09 -8.68 -19.68
N ARG A 419 -18.10 -9.62 -20.63
CA ARG A 419 -18.72 -10.94 -20.45
C ARG A 419 -18.13 -11.71 -19.29
N SER A 420 -16.80 -11.81 -19.19
CA SER A 420 -16.15 -12.53 -18.09
C SER A 420 -16.59 -11.96 -16.74
N ARG A 421 -16.68 -10.63 -16.62
CA ARG A 421 -17.16 -9.98 -15.39
C ARG A 421 -18.65 -10.21 -15.15
N LEU A 422 -19.51 -10.16 -16.17
CA LEU A 422 -20.94 -10.44 -16.04
C LEU A 422 -21.22 -11.91 -15.67
N LEU A 423 -20.49 -12.86 -16.25
CA LEU A 423 -20.59 -14.29 -15.90
C LEU A 423 -20.18 -14.52 -14.44
N TRP A 424 -19.08 -13.90 -14.01
CA TRP A 424 -18.66 -13.94 -12.61
C TRP A 424 -19.76 -13.36 -11.70
N CYS A 425 -20.34 -12.21 -12.05
CA CYS A 425 -21.43 -11.60 -11.29
C CYS A 425 -22.66 -12.53 -11.21
N LYS A 426 -23.07 -13.12 -12.34
CA LYS A 426 -24.19 -14.07 -12.41
C LYS A 426 -23.96 -15.28 -11.51
N GLU A 427 -22.76 -15.84 -11.52
CA GLU A 427 -22.40 -16.98 -10.68
C GLU A 427 -22.46 -16.62 -9.19
N GLN A 428 -21.89 -15.47 -8.80
CA GLN A 428 -21.91 -15.04 -7.39
C GLN A 428 -23.34 -14.74 -6.91
N LEU A 429 -24.17 -14.09 -7.73
CA LEU A 429 -25.58 -13.87 -7.41
C LEU A 429 -26.33 -15.19 -7.21
N GLY A 430 -26.13 -16.16 -8.10
CA GLY A 430 -26.74 -17.49 -7.97
C GLY A 430 -26.29 -18.26 -6.72
N ARG A 431 -25.04 -18.09 -6.29
CA ARG A 431 -24.55 -18.66 -5.01
C ARG A 431 -25.26 -18.04 -3.81
N LEU A 432 -25.50 -16.73 -3.82
CA LEU A 432 -26.22 -16.02 -2.76
C LEU A 432 -27.71 -16.42 -2.70
N ASP A 433 -28.31 -16.78 -3.84
CA ASP A 433 -29.70 -17.28 -3.91
C ASP A 433 -29.86 -18.69 -3.32
N ASN A 434 -28.87 -19.57 -3.50
CA ASN A 434 -28.96 -20.97 -3.06
C ASN A 434 -28.56 -21.20 -1.60
N THR A 435 -27.94 -20.21 -0.93
CA THR A 435 -27.63 -20.31 0.49
C THR A 435 -28.80 -19.77 1.33
N GLU A 436 -29.61 -20.67 1.92
CA GLU A 436 -30.60 -20.31 2.97
C GLU A 436 -29.94 -19.61 4.19
N ARG A 437 -28.61 -19.73 4.31
CA ARG A 437 -27.77 -18.96 5.21
C ARG A 437 -26.89 -18.04 4.39
N CYS A 438 -27.46 -16.93 3.94
CA CYS A 438 -26.67 -15.81 3.48
C CYS A 438 -25.88 -15.31 4.70
N CYS A 439 -24.60 -15.68 4.83
CA CYS A 439 -23.69 -15.19 5.87
C CYS A 439 -23.32 -13.71 5.65
N ILE A 440 -24.31 -12.89 5.28
CA ILE A 440 -24.32 -11.44 5.42
C ILE A 440 -24.76 -11.08 6.86
N MET A 441 -25.27 -12.05 7.64
CA MET A 441 -25.55 -11.92 9.08
C MET A 441 -24.32 -12.16 9.94
#